data_AF-A0A5D3K8Q4-F1
#
_entry.id   AF-A0A5D3K8Q4-F1
#
_cell.length_a   1.000
_cell.length_b   1.000
_cell.length_c   1.000
_cell.angle_alpha   90.00
_cell.angle_beta   90.00
_cell.angle_gamma   90.00
#
_symmetry.space_group_name_H-M   'P 1'
#
loop_
_entity.id
_entity.type
_entity.pdbx_description
1 polymer ?
#
loop_
_entity_poly.entity_id
_entity_poly.type
_entity_poly.pdbx_seq_one_letter_code
_entity_poly.pdbx_strand_id
1 'polypeptide(L)'
;MTRLRSEAVDASKPMTRALVSGRCNAYIRASLAWSDLIAYASDHQEMCDISGPALSAWEKSQREAVVARNNVCAGRPVRPFPPDVIRP
;
A
#
# COMPACT_ATOMS: atom_id res chain seq x y z
N MET A 1 -9.12 -4.25 30.19
CA MET A 1 -7.96 -3.58 29.53
C MET A 1 -6.81 -4.51 29.16
N THR A 2 -6.66 -5.68 29.79
CA THR A 2 -5.58 -6.65 29.50
C THR A 2 -5.63 -7.24 28.09
N ARG A 3 -6.83 -7.50 27.56
CA ARG A 3 -7.03 -8.10 26.23
C ARG A 3 -6.46 -7.25 25.08
N LEU A 4 -6.70 -5.94 25.13
CA LEU A 4 -6.22 -4.99 24.11
C LEU A 4 -4.68 -4.84 24.15
N ARG A 5 -4.07 -4.94 25.34
CA ARG A 5 -2.62 -4.97 25.49
C ARG A 5 -2.00 -6.25 24.94
N SER A 6 -2.60 -7.41 25.19
CA SER A 6 -2.12 -8.67 24.65
C SER A 6 -2.28 -8.76 23.13
N GLU A 7 -3.37 -8.24 22.57
CA GLU A 7 -3.56 -8.14 21.11
C GLU A 7 -2.51 -7.22 20.47
N ALA A 8 -2.18 -6.08 21.10
CA ALA A 8 -1.12 -5.18 20.64
C ALA A 8 0.28 -5.79 20.74
N VAL A 9 0.55 -6.59 21.79
CA VAL A 9 1.80 -7.31 21.97
C VAL A 9 1.94 -8.42 20.92
N ASP A 10 0.87 -9.17 20.63
CA ASP A 10 0.87 -10.19 19.58
C ASP A 10 1.06 -9.59 18.18
N ALA A 11 0.47 -8.43 17.91
CA ALA A 11 0.69 -7.68 16.67
C ALA A 11 2.12 -7.12 16.55
N SER A 12 2.83 -6.96 17.68
CA SER A 12 4.23 -6.52 17.71
C SER A 12 5.24 -7.67 17.60
N LYS A 13 4.81 -8.93 17.73
CA LYS A 13 5.68 -10.08 17.53
C LYS A 13 6.17 -10.12 16.08
N PRO A 14 7.42 -10.57 15.84
CA PRO A 14 7.95 -10.70 14.49
C PRO A 14 6.98 -11.52 13.63
N MET A 15 6.48 -10.90 12.57
CA MET A 15 5.47 -11.51 11.70
C MET A 15 5.97 -12.86 11.19
N THR A 16 5.16 -13.90 11.39
CA THR A 16 5.45 -15.22 10.82
C THR A 16 5.59 -15.08 9.30
N ARG A 17 6.51 -15.86 8.72
CA ARG A 17 6.85 -15.80 7.28
C ARG A 17 5.61 -15.96 6.37
N ALA A 18 4.58 -16.67 6.84
CA ALA A 18 3.28 -16.81 6.16
C ALA A 18 2.46 -15.50 6.14
N LEU A 19 2.45 -14.72 7.23
CA LEU A 19 1.81 -13.39 7.27
C LEU A 19 2.59 -12.35 6.45
N VAL A 20 3.93 -12.47 6.39
CA VAL A 20 4.77 -11.66 5.51
C VAL A 20 4.50 -12.00 4.03
N SER A 21 4.34 -13.28 3.69
CA SER A 21 3.96 -13.71 2.34
C SER A 21 2.56 -13.21 1.95
N GLY A 22 1.57 -13.30 2.84
CA GLY A 22 0.24 -12.73 2.63
C GLY A 22 0.24 -11.22 2.43
N ARG A 23 1.01 -10.47 3.24
CA ARG A 23 1.18 -9.03 3.07
C ARG A 23 1.88 -8.69 1.75
N CYS A 24 2.96 -9.38 1.38
CA CYS A 24 3.63 -9.15 0.11
C CYS A 24 2.69 -9.36 -1.07
N ASN A 25 1.89 -10.43 -1.08
CA ASN A 25 0.90 -10.69 -2.11
C ASN A 25 -0.18 -9.60 -2.21
N ALA A 26 -0.64 -9.07 -1.09
CA ALA A 26 -1.59 -7.95 -1.08
C ALA A 26 -0.99 -6.69 -1.72
N TYR A 27 0.27 -6.37 -1.40
CA TYR A 27 0.96 -5.22 -1.99
C TYR A 27 1.33 -5.43 -3.46
N ILE A 28 1.57 -6.66 -3.91
CA ILE A 28 1.71 -6.99 -5.33
C ILE A 28 0.41 -6.62 -6.06
N ARG A 29 -0.73 -7.12 -5.58
CA ARG A 29 -2.05 -6.83 -6.18
C ARG A 29 -2.35 -5.34 -6.21
N ALA A 30 -2.10 -4.64 -5.10
CA ALA A 30 -2.29 -3.19 -5.04
C ALA A 30 -1.41 -2.45 -6.05
N SER A 31 -0.14 -2.84 -6.18
CA SER A 31 0.77 -2.21 -7.16
C SER A 31 0.34 -2.44 -8.61
N LEU A 32 -0.22 -3.62 -8.92
CA LEU A 32 -0.75 -3.93 -10.25
C LEU A 32 -2.02 -3.12 -10.54
N ALA A 33 -2.95 -3.07 -9.59
CA ALA A 33 -4.18 -2.28 -9.73
C ALA A 33 -3.90 -0.79 -9.98
N TRP A 34 -2.88 -0.22 -9.31
CA TRP A 34 -2.44 1.14 -9.60
C TRP A 34 -1.90 1.29 -11.03
N SER A 35 -1.11 0.34 -11.52
CA SER A 35 -0.63 0.37 -12.91
C SER A 35 -1.76 0.30 -13.92
N ASP A 36 -2.73 -0.59 -13.70
CA ASP A 36 -3.90 -0.72 -14.58
C ASP A 36 -4.75 0.55 -14.58
N LEU A 37 -4.93 1.17 -13.41
CA LEU A 37 -5.64 2.45 -13.27
C LEU A 37 -4.93 3.57 -14.03
N ILE A 38 -3.60 3.67 -13.95
CA ILE A 38 -2.84 4.70 -14.69
C ILE A 38 -2.93 4.48 -16.19
N ALA A 39 -2.79 3.24 -16.66
CA ALA A 39 -2.93 2.92 -18.08
C ALA A 39 -4.33 3.32 -18.58
N TYR A 40 -5.38 2.92 -17.86
CA TYR A 40 -6.75 3.29 -18.20
C TYR A 40 -6.97 4.80 -18.20
N ALA A 41 -6.51 5.50 -17.15
CA ALA A 41 -6.66 6.92 -16.99
C ALA A 41 -5.94 7.72 -18.07
N SER A 42 -4.76 7.28 -18.48
CA SER A 42 -3.99 7.88 -19.58
C SER A 42 -4.71 7.68 -20.92
N ASP A 43 -5.18 6.46 -21.19
CA ASP A 43 -5.86 6.12 -22.45
C ASP A 43 -7.21 6.83 -22.60
N HIS A 44 -7.88 7.13 -21.48
CA HIS A 44 -9.20 7.76 -21.45
C HIS A 44 -9.14 9.20 -20.96
N GLN A 45 -7.96 9.83 -20.97
CA GLN A 45 -7.75 11.13 -20.36
C GLN A 45 -8.70 12.19 -20.92
N GLU A 46 -8.81 12.28 -22.25
CA GLU A 46 -9.71 13.23 -22.92
C GLU A 46 -11.18 12.88 -22.74
N MET A 47 -11.52 11.59 -22.86
CA MET A 47 -12.91 11.11 -22.79
C MET A 47 -13.52 11.31 -21.40
N CYS A 48 -12.71 11.14 -20.35
CA CYS A 48 -13.14 11.27 -18.96
C CYS A 48 -12.80 12.63 -18.34
N ASP A 49 -12.32 13.59 -19.15
CA ASP A 49 -11.88 14.92 -18.70
C ASP A 49 -10.92 14.85 -17.49
N ILE A 50 -9.99 13.89 -17.54
CA ILE A 50 -9.01 13.69 -16.47
C ILE A 50 -7.95 14.78 -16.60
N SER A 51 -7.96 15.68 -15.63
CA SER A 51 -6.97 16.76 -15.59
C SER A 51 -5.54 16.20 -15.45
N GLY A 52 -4.58 16.83 -16.11
CA GLY A 52 -3.15 16.50 -15.97
C GLY A 52 -2.65 16.45 -14.52
N PRO A 53 -3.05 17.38 -13.63
CA PRO A 53 -2.72 17.30 -12.20
C PRO A 53 -3.27 16.06 -11.50
N ALA A 54 -4.48 15.62 -11.83
CA ALA A 54 -5.06 14.40 -11.27
C ALA A 54 -4.29 13.15 -11.71
N LEU A 55 -3.97 13.06 -13.01
CA LEU A 55 -3.15 11.97 -13.55
C LEU A 55 -1.76 11.93 -12.87
N SER A 56 -1.11 13.08 -12.74
CA SER A 56 0.19 13.21 -12.06
C SER A 56 0.13 12.76 -10.59
N ALA A 57 -0.97 13.05 -9.89
CA ALA A 57 -1.18 12.62 -8.51
C ALA A 57 -1.34 11.10 -8.41
N TRP A 58 -2.07 10.48 -9.34
CA TRP A 58 -2.23 9.03 -9.38
C TRP A 58 -0.91 8.34 -9.71
N GLU A 59 -0.11 8.87 -10.65
CA GLU A 59 1.22 8.31 -10.95
C GLU A 59 2.14 8.36 -9.73
N LYS A 60 2.04 9.42 -8.92
CA LYS A 60 2.75 9.50 -7.64
C LYS A 60 2.31 8.37 -6.71
N SER A 61 1.00 8.14 -6.55
CA SER A 61 0.48 7.05 -5.73
C SER A 61 0.90 5.67 -6.23
N GLN A 62 0.97 5.46 -7.54
CA GLN A 62 1.51 4.24 -8.14
C GLN A 62 2.97 4.00 -7.73
N ARG A 63 3.83 5.04 -7.84
CA ARG A 63 5.24 4.95 -7.41
C ARG A 63 5.36 4.62 -5.93
N GLU A 64 4.54 5.24 -5.08
CA GLU A 64 4.50 4.97 -3.64
C GLU A 64 4.07 3.53 -3.34
N ALA A 65 3.07 3.00 -4.06
CA ALA A 65 2.62 1.62 -3.93
C ALA A 65 3.71 0.61 -4.31
N VAL A 66 4.50 0.88 -5.36
CA VAL A 66 5.65 0.06 -5.75
C VAL A 66 6.73 0.06 -4.67
N VAL A 67 7.06 1.23 -4.11
CA VAL A 67 8.03 1.34 -3.01
C VAL A 67 7.55 0.55 -1.79
N ALA A 68 6.28 0.70 -1.43
CA ALA A 68 5.70 -0.01 -0.28
C ALA A 68 5.71 -1.53 -0.49
N ARG A 69 5.36 -2.02 -1.69
CA ARG A 69 5.48 -3.43 -2.07
C ARG A 69 6.91 -3.93 -1.91
N ASN A 70 7.88 -3.23 -2.49
CA ASN A 70 9.27 -3.65 -2.44
C ASN A 70 9.77 -3.74 -0.99
N ASN A 71 9.38 -2.79 -0.14
CA ASN A 71 9.70 -2.82 1.29
C ASN A 71 9.06 -4.01 2.00
N VAL A 72 7.76 -4.25 1.82
CA VAL A 72 7.02 -5.37 2.43
C VAL A 72 7.63 -6.71 2.01
N CYS A 73 7.86 -6.90 0.71
CA CYS A 73 8.36 -8.15 0.15
C CYS A 73 9.82 -8.40 0.50
N ALA A 74 10.62 -7.35 0.71
CA ALA A 74 11.98 -7.46 1.24
C ALA A 74 12.02 -7.67 2.78
N GLY A 75 10.86 -7.78 3.45
CA GLY A 75 10.78 -7.91 4.90
C GLY A 75 11.19 -6.64 5.66
N ARG A 76 11.27 -5.49 4.98
CA ARG A 76 11.57 -4.20 5.61
C ARG A 76 10.32 -3.68 6.33
N PRO A 77 10.47 -3.04 7.49
CA PRO A 77 9.34 -2.38 8.15
C PRO A 77 8.82 -1.26 7.24
N VAL A 78 7.63 -1.48 6.67
CA VAL A 78 6.83 -0.44 6.02
C VAL A 78 6.25 0.47 7.09
N ARG A 79 6.13 1.77 6.80
CA ARG A 79 5.29 2.66 7.61
C ARG A 79 3.89 2.03 7.77
N PRO A 80 3.25 2.17 8.95
CA PRO A 80 1.88 1.73 9.13
C PRO A 80 0.99 2.29 8.01
N PHE A 81 0.12 1.44 7.48
CA PHE A 81 -0.94 1.85 6.55
C PHE A 81 -2.28 1.73 7.29
N PRO A 82 -3.13 2.78 7.32
CA PRO A 82 -2.90 4.09 6.71
C PRO A 82 -1.85 4.92 7.47
N PRO A 83 -1.19 5.89 6.80
CA PRO A 83 -0.15 6.74 7.38
C PRO A 83 -0.65 7.61 8.54
N ASP A 84 -1.97 7.69 8.74
CA ASP A 84 -2.65 8.58 9.67
C ASP A 84 -2.88 7.95 11.06
N VAL A 85 -2.42 6.72 11.28
CA VAL A 85 -2.47 6.10 12.61
C VAL A 85 -1.34 6.64 13.48
N ILE A 86 -1.50 7.87 13.94
CA ILE A 86 -0.71 8.44 15.04
C ILE A 86 -1.13 7.71 16.31
N ARG A 87 -0.22 6.93 16.92
CA ARG A 87 -0.44 6.36 18.26
C ARG A 87 -0.12 7.42 19.32
N PRO A 88 -0.99 7.65 20.32
CA PRO A 88 -0.62 8.33 21.56
C PRO A 88 0.32 7.46 22.41
#